data_AF-A0A0D3BSW6-F1
#
_entry.id   AF-A0A0D3BSW6-F1
#
_cell.length_a   1.000
_cell.length_b   1.000
_cell.length_c   1.000
_cell.angle_alpha   90.00
_cell.angle_beta   90.00
_cell.angle_gamma   90.00
#
_symmetry.space_group_name_H-M   'P 1'
#
loop_
_entity.id
_entity.type
_entity.pdbx_description
1 polymer ?
#
loop_
_entity_poly.entity_id
_entity_poly.type
_entity_poly.pdbx_seq_one_letter_code
_entity_poly.pdbx_strand_id
1 'polypeptide(L)'
;MLDSEVVPSSLVEIARILRVANEVEASNPRVAYLCRFYAFGEACKLDPTSSGRGVRQFKTALLQRLEQENETTLARRQKSDDAREMQTFYQHYYNTSIQTLLAKLIVLNLKRHIKLTLFLFEVLKSVNVEMADEVKLIVDYVFVESLTF
;
A
#
# COMPACT_ATOMS: atom_id res chain seq x y z
N MET A 1 6.75 -13.71 19.36
CA MET A 1 6.37 -12.46 18.70
C MET A 1 7.28 -11.36 19.20
N LEU A 2 8.15 -10.82 18.33
CA LEU A 2 8.95 -9.61 18.58
C LEU A 2 8.12 -8.35 18.25
N ASP A 3 6.83 -8.38 18.59
CA ASP A 3 5.87 -7.34 18.24
C ASP A 3 5.89 -6.17 19.24
N SER A 4 6.88 -6.14 20.12
CA SER A 4 6.98 -5.18 21.22
C SER A 4 8.32 -4.44 21.30
N GLU A 5 9.22 -4.57 20.33
CA GLU A 5 10.34 -3.63 20.26
C GLU A 5 9.84 -2.27 19.82
N VAL A 6 9.46 -1.48 20.82
CA VAL A 6 9.12 -0.08 20.65
C VAL A 6 10.32 0.60 20.00
N VAL A 7 10.13 1.07 18.77
CA VAL A 7 11.16 1.81 18.03
C VAL A 7 11.55 3.02 18.88
N PRO A 8 12.85 3.19 19.22
CA PRO A 8 13.32 4.34 19.97
C PRO A 8 12.89 5.66 19.31
N SER A 9 12.60 6.70 20.09
CA SER A 9 12.10 7.97 19.57
C SER A 9 13.07 8.64 18.57
N SER A 10 14.38 8.46 18.76
CA SER A 10 15.43 8.92 17.84
C SER A 10 15.47 8.15 16.52
N LEU A 11 14.74 7.04 16.41
CA LEU A 11 14.68 6.16 15.24
C LEU A 11 13.26 6.08 14.65
N VAL A 12 12.38 7.03 14.97
CA VAL A 12 10.97 6.98 14.52
C VAL A 12 10.82 6.84 12.99
N GLU A 13 11.80 7.33 12.22
CA GLU A 13 11.83 7.25 10.75
C GLU A 13 11.87 5.82 10.20
N ILE A 14 12.46 4.87 10.94
CA ILE A 14 12.51 3.45 10.51
C ILE A 14 11.23 2.68 10.87
N ALA A 15 10.37 3.23 11.74
CA ALA A 15 9.14 2.54 12.18
C ALA A 15 8.19 2.23 11.02
N ARG A 16 8.17 3.06 9.97
CA ARG A 16 7.39 2.79 8.75
C ARG A 16 7.91 1.56 8.00
N ILE A 17 9.22 1.35 7.95
CA ILE A 17 9.85 0.23 7.24
C ILE A 17 9.52 -1.09 7.96
N LEU A 18 9.59 -1.09 9.30
CA LEU A 18 9.26 -2.27 10.10
C LEU A 18 7.77 -2.63 10.03
N ARG A 19 6.88 -1.63 9.95
CA ARG A 19 5.45 -1.88 9.68
C ARG A 19 5.24 -2.57 8.34
N VAL A 20 5.87 -2.07 7.27
CA VAL A 20 5.82 -2.71 5.96
C VAL A 20 6.34 -4.14 6.01
N ALA A 21 7.45 -4.38 6.71
CA ALA A 21 7.99 -5.73 6.87
C ALA A 21 6.97 -6.69 7.50
N ASN A 22 6.26 -6.26 8.54
CA ASN A 22 5.22 -7.07 9.19
C ASN A 22 4.01 -7.31 8.28
N GLU A 23 3.59 -6.31 7.50
CA GLU A 23 2.46 -6.43 6.56
C GLU A 23 2.73 -7.46 5.46
N VAL A 24 3.96 -7.50 4.94
CA VAL A 24 4.31 -8.39 3.81
C VAL A 24 4.79 -9.77 4.26
N GLU A 25 5.07 -9.98 5.54
CA GLU A 25 5.66 -11.23 6.07
C GLU A 25 4.84 -12.47 5.76
N ALA A 26 3.51 -12.40 5.90
CA ALA A 26 2.63 -13.52 5.60
C ALA A 26 2.64 -13.89 4.10
N SER A 27 2.79 -12.90 3.23
CA SER A 27 2.75 -13.08 1.77
C SER A 27 4.11 -13.47 1.20
N ASN A 28 5.19 -12.87 1.69
CA ASN A 28 6.55 -13.17 1.28
C ASN A 28 7.54 -12.92 2.45
N PRO A 29 7.89 -13.98 3.21
CA PRO A 29 8.80 -13.88 4.34
C PRO A 29 10.21 -13.37 3.97
N ARG A 30 10.69 -13.66 2.76
CA ARG A 30 12.01 -13.20 2.32
C ARG A 30 12.02 -11.69 2.09
N VAL A 31 10.96 -11.14 1.50
CA VAL A 31 10.82 -9.68 1.34
C VAL A 31 10.71 -8.99 2.71
N ALA A 32 9.97 -9.55 3.66
CA ALA A 32 9.91 -9.00 5.02
C ALA A 32 11.28 -8.96 5.70
N TYR A 33 12.06 -10.03 5.58
CA TYR A 33 13.45 -10.08 6.04
C TYR A 33 14.30 -8.96 5.40
N LEU A 34 14.21 -8.77 4.09
CA LEU A 34 14.96 -7.72 3.38
C LEU A 34 14.55 -6.31 3.83
N CYS A 35 13.27 -6.07 4.11
CA CYS A 35 12.80 -4.81 4.69
C CYS A 35 13.39 -4.56 6.08
N ARG A 36 13.45 -5.58 6.95
CA ARG A 36 14.08 -5.48 8.28
C ARG A 36 15.58 -5.25 8.19
N PHE A 37 16.25 -5.92 7.24
CA PHE A 37 17.68 -5.74 6.99
C PHE A 37 17.98 -4.31 6.54
N TYR A 38 17.16 -3.77 5.64
CA TYR A 38 17.23 -2.36 5.24
C TYR A 38 16.99 -1.41 6.43
N ALA A 39 15.97 -1.67 7.25
CA ALA A 39 15.67 -0.86 8.44
C ALA A 39 16.84 -0.85 9.45
N PHE A 40 17.52 -1.98 9.64
CA PHE A 40 18.71 -2.07 10.48
C PHE A 40 19.86 -1.20 9.93
N GLY A 41 20.09 -1.26 8.61
CA GLY A 41 21.06 -0.38 7.95
C GLY A 41 20.76 1.11 8.15
N GLU A 42 19.49 1.51 8.01
CA GLU A 42 19.07 2.89 8.26
C GLU A 42 19.24 3.29 9.73
N ALA A 43 18.91 2.42 10.69
CA ALA A 43 19.16 2.67 12.10
C ALA A 43 20.66 2.88 12.40
N CYS A 44 21.54 2.13 11.74
CA CYS A 44 22.99 2.27 11.83
C CYS A 44 23.48 3.60 11.25
N LYS A 45 22.86 4.12 10.20
CA LYS A 45 23.17 5.45 9.66
C LYS A 45 22.67 6.58 10.55
N LEU A 46 21.46 6.46 11.11
CA LEU A 46 20.84 7.49 11.94
C LEU A 46 21.55 7.67 13.29
N ASP A 47 22.03 6.59 13.90
CA ASP A 47 22.79 6.65 15.15
C ASP A 47 23.99 5.70 15.13
N PRO A 48 25.10 6.05 14.45
CA PRO A 48 26.24 5.16 14.27
C PRO A 48 26.88 4.71 15.59
N THR A 49 26.84 5.55 16.62
CA THR A 49 27.43 5.27 17.94
C THR A 49 26.48 4.53 18.87
N SER A 50 25.21 4.36 18.48
CA SER A 50 24.15 3.76 19.30
C SER A 50 23.99 4.44 20.67
N SER A 51 24.16 5.76 20.70
CA SER A 51 24.16 6.60 21.90
C SER A 51 22.76 7.03 22.35
N GLY A 52 21.79 6.99 21.44
CA GLY A 52 20.40 7.29 21.74
C GLY A 52 19.81 6.31 22.77
N ARG A 53 18.91 6.81 23.61
CA ARG A 53 18.25 6.00 24.64
C ARG A 53 17.58 4.78 24.00
N GLY A 54 17.96 3.58 24.45
CA GLY A 54 17.39 2.32 23.97
C GLY A 54 17.87 1.87 22.59
N VAL A 55 18.64 2.67 21.85
CA VAL A 55 19.06 2.36 20.47
C VAL A 55 19.93 1.11 20.40
N ARG A 56 20.90 0.96 21.32
CA ARG A 56 21.76 -0.22 21.35
C ARG A 56 20.95 -1.51 21.56
N GLN A 57 20.02 -1.52 22.52
CA GLN A 57 19.16 -2.68 22.80
C GLN A 57 18.31 -3.04 21.58
N PHE A 58 17.66 -2.02 21.01
CA PHE A 58 16.85 -2.18 19.80
C PHE A 58 17.66 -2.75 18.63
N LYS A 59 18.84 -2.19 18.33
CA LYS A 59 19.71 -2.71 17.25
C LYS A 59 20.16 -4.13 17.51
N THR A 60 20.58 -4.43 18.73
CA THR A 60 21.01 -5.79 19.09
C THR A 60 19.90 -6.80 18.88
N ALA A 61 18.68 -6.49 19.30
CA ALA A 61 17.57 -7.43 19.19
C ALA A 61 17.04 -7.54 17.75
N LEU A 62 17.01 -6.44 16.98
CA LEU A 62 16.76 -6.47 15.53
C LEU A 62 17.81 -7.30 14.78
N LEU A 63 19.09 -7.19 15.14
CA LEU A 63 20.16 -7.99 14.53
C LEU A 63 19.99 -9.48 14.84
N GLN A 64 19.70 -9.84 16.10
CA GLN A 64 19.44 -11.23 16.49
C GLN A 64 18.25 -11.81 15.71
N ARG A 65 17.20 -11.02 15.52
CA ARG A 65 16.05 -11.41 14.68
C ARG A 65 16.48 -11.68 13.23
N LEU A 66 17.28 -10.79 12.65
CA LEU A 66 17.79 -10.97 11.29
C LEU A 66 18.62 -12.25 11.16
N GLU A 67 19.50 -12.53 12.12
CA GLU A 67 20.31 -13.75 12.12
C GLU A 67 19.43 -15.02 12.15
N GLN A 68 18.37 -15.03 12.97
CA GLN A 68 17.42 -16.16 13.04
C GLN A 68 16.56 -16.31 11.78
N GLU A 69 16.11 -15.20 11.20
CA GLU A 69 15.23 -15.21 10.03
C GLU A 69 15.98 -15.48 8.71
N ASN A 70 17.29 -15.22 8.64
CA ASN A 70 18.01 -15.26 7.38
C ASN A 70 17.94 -16.65 6.72
N GLU A 71 18.33 -17.71 7.42
CA GLU A 71 18.35 -19.06 6.85
C GLU A 71 16.95 -19.56 6.49
N THR A 72 15.99 -19.35 7.39
CA THR A 72 14.61 -19.84 7.23
C THR A 72 13.87 -19.15 6.09
N THR A 73 14.09 -17.84 5.91
CA THR A 73 13.51 -17.08 4.80
C THR A 73 14.25 -17.33 3.49
N LEU A 74 15.58 -17.54 3.53
CA LEU A 74 16.37 -17.85 2.35
C LEU A 74 15.97 -19.22 1.76
N ALA A 75 15.73 -20.22 2.60
CA ALA A 75 15.22 -21.53 2.17
C ALA A 75 13.83 -21.44 1.50
N ARG A 76 13.04 -20.40 1.80
CA ARG A 76 11.71 -20.16 1.21
C ARG A 76 11.75 -19.18 0.03
N ARG A 77 12.93 -18.66 -0.35
CA ARG A 77 13.08 -17.71 -1.44
C ARG A 77 12.63 -18.37 -2.76
N GLN A 78 11.85 -17.65 -3.54
CA GLN A 78 11.26 -18.15 -4.77
C GLN A 78 12.10 -17.83 -6.00
N LYS A 79 12.99 -16.84 -5.91
CA LYS A 79 13.85 -16.35 -7.00
C LYS A 79 15.33 -16.70 -6.79
N SER A 80 16.11 -16.44 -7.83
CA SER A 80 17.56 -16.71 -7.89
C SER A 80 18.37 -15.91 -6.87
N ASP A 81 17.90 -14.72 -6.52
CA ASP A 81 18.55 -13.78 -5.63
C ASP A 81 17.53 -12.84 -4.99
N ASP A 82 17.96 -12.11 -3.97
CA ASP A 82 17.11 -11.20 -3.21
C ASP A 82 16.62 -9.99 -4.02
N ALA A 83 17.42 -9.53 -4.99
CA ALA A 83 17.03 -8.42 -5.84
C ALA A 83 15.86 -8.82 -6.75
N ARG A 84 15.89 -10.02 -7.32
CA ARG A 84 14.80 -10.60 -8.12
C ARG A 84 13.56 -10.92 -7.28
N GLU A 85 13.75 -11.39 -6.04
CA GLU A 85 12.65 -11.60 -5.09
C GLU A 85 11.90 -10.28 -4.84
N MET A 86 12.64 -9.23 -4.47
CA MET A 86 12.10 -7.89 -4.23
C MET A 86 11.44 -7.29 -5.48
N GLN A 87 12.10 -7.39 -6.64
CA GLN A 87 11.57 -6.90 -7.91
C GLN A 87 10.24 -7.58 -8.26
N THR A 88 10.18 -8.91 -8.14
CA THR A 88 8.96 -9.66 -8.49
C THR A 88 7.84 -9.32 -7.53
N PHE A 89 8.12 -9.26 -6.23
CA PHE A 89 7.13 -8.91 -5.22
C PHE A 89 6.58 -7.49 -5.44
N TYR A 90 7.45 -6.52 -5.72
CA TYR A 90 7.04 -5.15 -6.03
C TYR A 90 6.11 -5.09 -7.26
N GLN A 91 6.48 -5.76 -8.35
CA GLN A 91 5.65 -5.80 -9.56
C GLN A 91 4.30 -6.48 -9.30
N HIS A 92 4.30 -7.60 -8.56
CA HIS A 92 3.07 -8.28 -8.18
C HIS A 92 2.16 -7.40 -7.34
N TYR A 93 2.70 -6.73 -6.32
CA TYR A 93 1.95 -5.85 -5.44
C TYR A 93 1.35 -4.66 -6.22
N TYR A 94 2.13 -4.04 -7.11
CA TYR A 94 1.64 -2.95 -7.96
C TYR A 94 0.47 -3.39 -8.85
N ASN A 95 0.62 -4.51 -9.56
CA ASN A 95 -0.41 -4.97 -10.51
C ASN A 95 -1.66 -5.51 -9.83
N THR A 96 -1.53 -6.17 -8.66
CA THR A 96 -2.68 -6.79 -7.99
C THR A 96 -3.38 -5.88 -7.00
N SER A 97 -2.63 -5.10 -6.23
CA SER A 97 -3.19 -4.27 -5.15
C SER A 97 -3.45 -2.87 -5.66
N ILE A 98 -2.44 -2.19 -6.21
CA ILE A 98 -2.56 -0.78 -6.59
C ILE A 98 -3.48 -0.60 -7.81
N GLN A 99 -3.26 -1.33 -8.90
CA GLN A 99 -4.12 -1.19 -10.09
C GLN A 99 -5.59 -1.53 -9.80
N THR A 100 -5.83 -2.60 -9.02
CA THR A 100 -7.20 -2.97 -8.59
C THR A 100 -7.84 -1.87 -7.74
N LEU A 101 -7.11 -1.29 -6.79
CA LEU A 101 -7.63 -0.20 -5.96
C LEU A 101 -7.92 1.06 -6.77
N LEU A 102 -7.04 1.41 -7.72
CA LEU A 102 -7.25 2.54 -8.63
C LEU A 102 -8.49 2.33 -9.50
N ALA A 103 -8.64 1.15 -10.10
CA ALA A 103 -9.82 0.81 -10.89
C ALA A 103 -11.10 0.92 -10.06
N LYS A 104 -11.11 0.39 -8.82
CA LYS A 104 -12.24 0.53 -7.90
C LYS A 104 -12.55 1.99 -7.56
N LEU A 105 -11.53 2.82 -7.30
CA LEU A 105 -11.69 4.24 -6.99
C LEU A 105 -12.30 4.99 -8.18
N ILE A 106 -11.81 4.74 -9.40
CA ILE A 106 -12.35 5.32 -10.64
C ILE A 106 -13.82 4.96 -10.80
N VAL A 107 -14.17 3.67 -10.65
CA VAL A 107 -15.57 3.19 -10.75
C VAL A 107 -16.46 3.83 -9.69
N LEU A 108 -16.01 3.91 -8.44
CA LEU A 108 -16.77 4.55 -7.35
C LEU A 108 -17.01 6.03 -7.61
N ASN A 109 -15.98 6.74 -8.07
CA ASN A 109 -16.08 8.16 -8.37
C ASN A 109 -17.02 8.40 -9.56
N LEU A 110 -16.90 7.60 -10.62
CA LEU A 110 -17.79 7.66 -11.79
C LEU A 110 -19.25 7.43 -11.39
N LYS A 111 -19.53 6.37 -10.60
CA LYS A 111 -20.88 6.08 -10.07
C LYS A 111 -21.45 7.26 -9.26
N ARG A 112 -20.62 7.91 -8.45
CA ARG A 112 -21.03 9.10 -7.68
C ARG A 112 -21.43 10.25 -8.61
N HIS A 113 -20.63 10.53 -9.63
CA HIS A 113 -20.90 11.61 -10.58
C HIS A 113 -22.15 11.35 -11.42
N ILE A 114 -22.36 10.11 -11.90
CA ILE A 114 -23.57 9.74 -12.63
C ILE A 114 -24.82 9.93 -11.77
N LYS A 115 -24.79 9.46 -10.51
CA LYS A 115 -25.92 9.65 -9.58
C LYS A 115 -26.24 11.13 -9.36
N LEU A 116 -25.22 11.97 -9.21
CA LEU A 116 -25.42 13.40 -9.05
C LEU A 116 -26.05 14.01 -10.32
N THR A 117 -25.54 13.67 -11.51
CA THR A 117 -26.10 14.15 -12.78
C THR A 117 -27.55 13.74 -12.96
N LEU A 118 -27.90 12.48 -12.66
CA LEU A 118 -29.28 12.01 -12.74
C LEU A 118 -30.21 12.76 -11.77
N PHE A 119 -29.77 12.96 -10.53
CA PHE A 119 -30.54 13.73 -9.55
C PHE A 119 -30.74 15.19 -9.99
N LEU A 120 -29.71 15.83 -10.54
CA LEU A 120 -29.82 17.19 -11.07
C LEU A 120 -30.80 17.25 -12.26
N PHE A 121 -30.81 16.22 -13.11
CA PHE A 121 -31.77 16.11 -14.20
C PHE A 121 -33.21 15.95 -13.70
N GLU A 122 -33.44 15.13 -12.66
CA GLU A 122 -34.75 14.99 -12.02
C GLU A 122 -35.24 16.33 -11.45
N VAL A 123 -34.35 17.07 -10.79
CA VAL A 123 -34.65 18.42 -10.29
C VAL A 123 -34.97 19.37 -11.45
N LEU A 124 -34.18 19.38 -12.52
CA LEU A 124 -34.46 20.20 -13.70
C LEU A 124 -35.84 19.89 -14.29
N LYS A 125 -36.16 18.61 -14.46
CA LYS A 125 -37.47 18.16 -14.95
C LYS A 125 -38.63 18.63 -14.08
N SER A 126 -38.41 18.75 -12.76
CA SER A 126 -39.44 19.27 -11.84
C SER A 126 -39.67 20.78 -11.97
N VAL A 127 -38.70 21.52 -12.50
CA VAL A 127 -38.75 22.99 -12.63
C VAL A 127 -39.11 23.43 -14.05
N ASN A 128 -38.61 22.73 -15.08
CA ASN A 128 -38.91 23.02 -16.48
C ASN A 128 -38.74 21.76 -17.35
N VAL A 129 -39.87 21.22 -17.83
CA VAL A 129 -39.90 19.97 -18.61
C VAL A 129 -39.32 20.14 -20.01
N GLU A 130 -39.59 21.26 -20.69
CA GLU A 130 -39.10 21.52 -22.06
C GLU A 130 -37.58 21.60 -22.09
N MET A 131 -36.97 22.34 -21.16
CA MET A 131 -35.52 22.42 -21.01
C MET A 131 -34.89 21.07 -20.61
N ALA A 132 -35.60 20.25 -19.83
CA ALA A 132 -35.13 18.92 -19.49
C ALA A 132 -35.07 18.01 -20.73
N ASP A 133 -36.05 18.08 -21.63
CA ASP A 133 -36.06 17.26 -22.84
C ASP A 133 -34.89 17.59 -23.78
N GLU A 134 -34.40 18.83 -23.82
CA GLU A 134 -33.22 19.24 -24.60
C GLU A 134 -31.92 18.57 -24.12
N VAL A 135 -31.73 18.43 -22.80
CA VAL A 135 -30.51 17.85 -22.22
C VAL A 135 -30.59 16.34 -21.99
N LYS A 136 -31.76 15.73 -22.22
CA LYS A 136 -32.01 14.30 -22.01
C LYS A 136 -31.04 13.39 -22.78
N LEU A 137 -30.71 13.75 -24.03
CA LEU A 137 -29.76 12.99 -24.85
C LEU A 137 -28.36 12.89 -24.22
N ILE A 138 -27.94 13.93 -23.47
CA ILE A 138 -26.64 13.94 -22.77
C ILE A 138 -26.67 12.94 -21.61
N VAL A 139 -27.79 12.85 -20.89
CA VAL A 139 -27.97 11.91 -19.78
C VAL A 139 -28.02 10.47 -20.30
N ASP A 140 -28.76 10.23 -21.38
CA ASP A 140 -28.87 8.92 -22.01
C ASP A 140 -27.50 8.44 -22.55
N TYR A 141 -26.71 9.33 -23.14
CA TYR A 141 -25.33 9.03 -23.58
C TYR A 141 -24.42 8.64 -22.40
N VAL A 142 -24.41 9.43 -21.33
CA VAL A 142 -23.63 9.16 -20.11
C VAL A 142 -24.04 7.82 -19.47
N PHE A 143 -25.34 7.51 -19.48
CA PHE A 143 -25.86 6.26 -18.95
C PHE A 143 -25.38 5.05 -19.76
N VAL A 144 -25.45 5.11 -21.09
CA VAL A 144 -24.98 4.05 -21.98
C VAL A 144 -23.50 3.78 -21.81
N GLU A 145 -22.65 4.82 -21.79
CA GLU A 145 -21.20 4.63 -21.59
C GLU A 145 -20.85 4.06 -20.20
N SER A 146 -21.66 4.34 -19.19
CA SER A 146 -21.44 3.85 -17.82
C SER A 146 -21.80 2.37 -17.59
N LEU A 147 -22.59 1.77 -18.49
CA LEU A 147 -22.92 0.34 -18.47
C LEU A 147 -21.95 -0.52 -19.31
N THR A 148 -21.07 0.12 -20.08
CA THR A 148 -20.08 -0.54 -20.94
C THR A 148 -18.68 -0.67 -20.32
N PHE A 149 -18.48 -0.19 -19.08
CA PHE A 149 -17.25 -0.36 -18.28
C PHE A 149 -17.49 -1.27 -17.08
#